data_AF-A0A9E0RXZ6-F1
#
_entry.id   AF-A0A9E0RXZ6-F1
#
_cell.length_a   1.000
_cell.length_b   1.000
_cell.length_c   1.000
_cell.angle_alpha   90.00
_cell.angle_beta   90.00
_cell.angle_gamma   90.00
#
_symmetry.space_group_name_H-M   'P 1'
#
loop_
_entity.id
_entity.type
_entity.pdbx_description
1 polymer ?
#
loop_
_entity_poly.entity_id
_entity_poly.type
_entity_poly.pdbx_seq_one_letter_code
_entity_poly.pdbx_strand_id
1 'polypeptide(L)'
;MKKLFNNVYLFWFLLTIPMIYLVADKILVGIPKGRFFYWTGALSAIFVIVSLAITPATRLFPRASWRNWLIQRRRYIGVAGFAYAAVHTLYWIEEAGLRRVVEKSLTDISIIIAWISIAIFGALALTSNDYSVRKLGPTWKDLQRWVYLAMPLGLLHWFMSEAFKLKTIVIYGGLFAAVMATRIAVTRWRARPA
;
A
#
# COMPACT_ATOMS: atom_id res chain seq x y z
N MET A 1 4.70 1.13 -29.33
CA MET A 1 4.42 0.45 -28.04
C MET A 1 5.35 0.86 -26.89
N LYS A 2 6.69 0.77 -26.98
CA LYS A 2 7.61 1.13 -25.87
C LYS A 2 7.45 2.56 -25.31
N LYS A 3 7.13 3.56 -26.15
CA LYS A 3 6.85 4.95 -25.71
C LYS A 3 5.58 5.07 -24.85
N LEU A 4 4.54 4.27 -25.10
CA LEU A 4 3.29 4.31 -24.34
C LEU A 4 3.51 3.82 -22.90
N PHE A 5 4.17 2.68 -22.71
CA PHE A 5 4.44 2.12 -21.38
C PHE A 5 5.40 2.96 -20.52
N ASN A 6 6.16 3.88 -21.12
CA ASN A 6 7.04 4.78 -20.39
C ASN A 6 6.36 6.07 -19.93
N ASN A 7 5.14 6.37 -20.39
CA ASN A 7 4.41 7.57 -20.00
C ASN A 7 3.92 7.46 -18.54
N VAL A 8 4.35 8.39 -17.69
CA VAL A 8 3.97 8.42 -16.26
C VAL A 8 2.48 8.70 -16.06
N TYR A 9 1.85 9.50 -16.93
CA TYR A 9 0.43 9.81 -16.85
C TYR A 9 -0.43 8.60 -17.20
N LEU A 10 -0.02 7.83 -18.21
CA LEU A 10 -0.67 6.56 -18.53
C LEU A 10 -0.54 5.58 -17.35
N PHE A 11 0.62 5.53 -16.71
CA PHE A 11 0.82 4.68 -15.54
C PHE A 11 -0.09 5.08 -14.37
N TRP A 12 -0.23 6.38 -14.09
CA TRP A 12 -1.18 6.88 -13.10
C TRP A 12 -2.62 6.54 -13.46
N PHE A 13 -3.01 6.71 -14.72
CA PHE A 13 -4.33 6.30 -15.20
C PHE A 13 -4.59 4.81 -14.92
N LEU A 14 -3.64 3.93 -15.23
CA LEU A 14 -3.75 2.50 -14.93
C LEU A 14 -3.95 2.22 -13.44
N LEU A 15 -3.23 2.92 -12.55
CA LEU A 15 -3.38 2.79 -11.10
C LEU A 15 -4.75 3.27 -10.59
N THR A 16 -5.43 4.16 -11.32
CA THR A 16 -6.77 4.64 -10.99
C THR A 16 -7.90 3.77 -11.53
N ILE A 17 -7.65 2.87 -12.48
CA ILE A 17 -8.70 2.00 -13.07
C ILE A 17 -9.54 1.28 -12.02
N PRO A 18 -8.96 0.64 -10.99
CA PRO A 18 -9.77 -0.02 -9.95
C PRO A 18 -10.69 0.97 -9.21
N MET A 19 -10.21 2.18 -8.91
CA MET A 19 -11.04 3.23 -8.29
C MET A 19 -12.17 3.67 -9.22
N ILE A 20 -11.88 3.89 -10.51
CA ILE A 20 -12.91 4.25 -11.51
C ILE A 20 -13.99 3.17 -11.55
N TYR A 21 -13.58 1.89 -11.59
CA TYR A 21 -14.51 0.76 -11.53
C TYR A 21 -15.34 0.76 -10.25
N LEU A 22 -14.73 0.92 -9.07
CA LEU A 22 -15.45 0.90 -7.80
C LEU A 22 -16.45 2.07 -7.67
N VAL A 23 -16.08 3.25 -8.16
CA VAL A 23 -16.97 4.42 -8.18
C VAL A 23 -18.12 4.22 -9.16
N ALA A 24 -17.84 3.71 -10.37
CA ALA A 24 -18.87 3.39 -11.36
C ALA A 24 -19.83 2.32 -10.84
N ASP A 25 -19.32 1.24 -10.25
CA ASP A 25 -20.12 0.16 -9.64
C ASP A 25 -21.01 0.71 -8.50
N LYS A 26 -20.48 1.64 -7.70
CA LYS A 26 -21.26 2.32 -6.65
C LYS A 26 -22.37 3.20 -7.22
N ILE A 27 -22.09 4.01 -8.24
CA ILE A 27 -23.05 4.99 -8.78
C ILE A 27 -24.08 4.34 -9.70
N LEU A 28 -23.65 3.44 -10.59
CA LEU A 28 -24.48 2.85 -11.63
C LEU A 28 -25.26 1.63 -11.16
N VAL A 29 -24.66 0.81 -10.28
CA VAL A 29 -25.24 -0.47 -9.84
C VAL A 29 -25.78 -0.38 -8.40
N GLY A 30 -25.31 0.59 -7.61
CA GLY A 30 -25.77 0.78 -6.23
C GLY A 30 -25.27 -0.31 -5.28
N ILE A 31 -24.01 -0.76 -5.45
CA ILE A 31 -23.45 -1.85 -4.64
C ILE A 31 -23.51 -1.58 -3.12
N PRO A 32 -23.60 -2.64 -2.29
CA PRO A 32 -23.58 -2.49 -0.84
C PRO A 32 -22.34 -1.73 -0.38
N LYS A 33 -22.54 -0.78 0.53
CA LYS A 33 -21.49 0.09 1.10
C LYS A 33 -20.26 -0.69 1.57
N GLY A 34 -20.47 -1.87 2.17
CA GLY A 34 -19.41 -2.75 2.65
C GLY A 34 -18.45 -3.23 1.55
N ARG A 35 -18.91 -3.37 0.30
CA ARG A 35 -18.06 -3.80 -0.82
C ARG A 35 -17.07 -2.70 -1.22
N PHE A 36 -17.53 -1.47 -1.36
CA PHE A 36 -16.65 -0.33 -1.67
C PHE A 36 -15.59 -0.13 -0.57
N PHE A 37 -16.04 -0.16 0.69
CA PHE A 37 -15.16 -0.03 1.84
C PHE A 37 -14.11 -1.15 1.91
N TYR A 38 -14.51 -2.40 1.69
CA TYR A 38 -13.60 -3.54 1.65
C TYR A 38 -12.53 -3.39 0.57
N TRP A 39 -12.94 -3.10 -0.67
CA TRP A 39 -12.01 -3.10 -1.80
C TRP A 39 -11.03 -1.93 -1.77
N THR A 40 -11.43 -0.76 -1.28
CA THR A 40 -10.51 0.38 -1.12
C THR A 40 -9.37 0.05 -0.14
N GLY A 41 -9.68 -0.61 0.99
CA GLY A 41 -8.67 -1.10 1.93
C GLY A 41 -7.81 -2.24 1.36
N ALA A 42 -8.43 -3.20 0.67
CA ALA A 42 -7.71 -4.31 0.04
C ALA A 42 -6.74 -3.84 -1.06
N LEU A 43 -7.16 -2.91 -1.91
CA LEU A 43 -6.32 -2.35 -2.98
C LEU A 43 -5.14 -1.54 -2.43
N SER A 44 -5.35 -0.80 -1.33
CA SER A 44 -4.26 -0.18 -0.60
C SER A 44 -3.19 -1.20 -0.20
N ALA A 45 -3.61 -2.28 0.50
CA ALA A 45 -2.71 -3.34 0.93
C ALA A 45 -1.99 -4.00 -0.25
N ILE A 46 -2.71 -4.31 -1.33
CA ILE A 46 -2.15 -4.90 -2.55
C ILE A 46 -1.08 -3.99 -3.16
N PHE A 47 -1.36 -2.70 -3.36
CA PHE A 47 -0.39 -1.79 -3.95
C PHE A 47 0.86 -1.62 -3.09
N VAL A 48 0.72 -1.50 -1.78
CA VAL A 48 1.88 -1.41 -0.89
C VAL A 48 2.71 -2.71 -0.95
N ILE A 49 2.06 -3.88 -0.90
CA ILE A 49 2.74 -5.18 -1.03
C ILE A 49 3.47 -5.29 -2.38
N VAL A 50 2.84 -4.89 -3.48
CA VAL A 50 3.46 -4.87 -4.81
C VAL A 50 4.68 -3.93 -4.83
N SER A 51 4.58 -2.73 -4.24
CA SER A 51 5.72 -1.81 -4.12
C SER A 51 6.88 -2.41 -3.32
N LEU A 52 6.58 -3.19 -2.28
CA LEU A 52 7.57 -3.93 -1.50
C LEU A 52 8.17 -5.12 -2.26
N ALA A 53 7.41 -5.78 -3.13
CA ALA A 53 7.83 -6.91 -3.97
C ALA A 53 8.80 -6.51 -5.08
N ILE A 54 8.78 -5.25 -5.55
CA ILE A 54 9.66 -4.80 -6.64
C ILE A 54 11.14 -4.99 -6.30
N THR A 55 11.57 -4.75 -5.06
CA THR A 55 12.99 -4.91 -4.69
C THR A 55 13.48 -6.36 -4.75
N PRO A 56 12.87 -7.35 -4.08
CA PRO A 56 13.28 -8.74 -4.23
C PRO A 56 13.14 -9.24 -5.68
N ALA A 57 12.06 -8.90 -6.38
CA ALA A 57 11.87 -9.32 -7.78
C ALA A 57 13.00 -8.84 -8.70
N THR A 58 13.39 -7.56 -8.61
CA THR A 58 14.47 -6.98 -9.42
C THR A 58 15.86 -7.49 -9.05
N ARG A 59 16.02 -8.11 -7.87
CA ARG A 59 17.25 -8.79 -7.46
C ARG A 59 17.28 -10.27 -7.85
N LEU A 60 16.13 -10.95 -7.89
CA LEU A 60 16.01 -12.31 -8.41
C LEU A 60 16.23 -12.36 -9.92
N PHE A 61 15.77 -11.34 -10.64
CA PHE A 61 15.88 -11.26 -12.10
C PHE A 61 16.75 -10.06 -12.55
N PRO A 62 18.07 -10.08 -12.28
CA PRO A 62 18.93 -8.92 -12.53
C PRO A 62 19.06 -8.56 -14.03
N ARG A 63 18.90 -9.52 -14.93
CA ARG A 63 19.00 -9.35 -16.39
C ARG A 63 17.65 -9.07 -17.08
N ALA A 64 16.55 -8.98 -16.32
CA ALA A 64 15.24 -8.77 -16.91
C ALA A 64 15.11 -7.36 -17.52
N SER A 65 14.58 -7.29 -18.74
CA SER A 65 14.37 -6.04 -19.48
C SER A 65 13.41 -5.07 -18.78
N TRP A 66 12.45 -5.58 -18.01
CA TRP A 66 11.46 -4.80 -17.26
C TRP A 66 11.98 -4.23 -15.92
N ARG A 67 13.20 -4.59 -15.50
CA ARG A 67 13.75 -4.24 -14.19
C ARG A 67 13.78 -2.73 -13.94
N ASN A 68 14.43 -1.98 -14.83
CA ASN A 68 14.61 -0.54 -14.65
C ASN A 68 13.27 0.20 -14.69
N TRP A 69 12.34 -0.28 -15.51
CA TRP A 69 10.99 0.23 -15.56
C TRP A 69 10.28 0.09 -14.22
N LEU A 70 10.24 -1.12 -13.61
CA LEU A 70 9.60 -1.33 -12.30
C LEU A 70 10.22 -0.49 -11.19
N ILE A 71 11.56 -0.39 -11.14
CA ILE A 71 12.26 0.40 -10.11
C ILE A 71 11.79 1.85 -10.13
N GLN A 72 11.68 2.44 -11.33
CA GLN A 72 11.21 3.81 -11.52
C GLN A 72 9.72 3.99 -11.16
N ARG A 73 8.91 2.93 -11.21
CA ARG A 73 7.46 2.99 -10.92
C ARG A 73 7.10 2.64 -9.48
N ARG A 74 8.05 2.06 -8.72
CA ARG A 74 7.86 1.65 -7.32
C ARG A 74 7.26 2.75 -6.44
N ARG A 75 7.74 3.99 -6.59
CA ARG A 75 7.28 5.13 -5.80
C ARG A 75 5.80 5.43 -6.08
N TYR A 76 5.42 5.50 -7.35
CA TYR A 76 4.04 5.76 -7.76
C TYR A 76 3.07 4.70 -7.24
N ILE A 77 3.46 3.42 -7.28
CA ILE A 77 2.65 2.32 -6.73
C ILE A 77 2.46 2.47 -5.21
N GLY A 78 3.52 2.85 -4.48
CA GLY A 78 3.42 3.10 -3.04
C GLY A 78 2.50 4.28 -2.70
N VAL A 79 2.61 5.39 -3.45
CA VAL A 79 1.74 6.55 -3.29
C VAL A 79 0.29 6.21 -3.64
N ALA A 80 0.05 5.40 -4.67
CA ALA A 80 -1.28 4.88 -4.96
C ALA A 80 -1.82 4.06 -3.79
N GLY A 81 -1.02 3.16 -3.19
CA GLY A 81 -1.41 2.46 -1.97
C GLY A 81 -1.94 3.38 -0.88
N PHE A 82 -1.22 4.48 -0.58
CA PHE A 82 -1.71 5.49 0.36
C PHE A 82 -2.98 6.20 -0.11
N ALA A 83 -3.10 6.56 -1.38
CA ALA A 83 -4.31 7.22 -1.89
C ALA A 83 -5.57 6.34 -1.70
N TYR A 84 -5.46 5.04 -1.94
CA TYR A 84 -6.55 4.09 -1.66
C TYR A 84 -6.82 3.96 -0.16
N ALA A 85 -5.78 3.98 0.68
CA ALA A 85 -5.93 4.01 2.14
C ALA A 85 -6.65 5.26 2.63
N ALA A 86 -6.32 6.43 2.06
CA ALA A 86 -6.96 7.70 2.39
C ALA A 86 -8.44 7.68 2.01
N VAL A 87 -8.79 7.19 0.81
CA VAL A 87 -10.20 7.03 0.41
C VAL A 87 -10.92 6.06 1.34
N HIS A 88 -10.30 4.92 1.69
CA HIS A 88 -10.85 3.97 2.65
C HIS A 88 -11.16 4.62 4.00
N THR A 89 -10.22 5.39 4.55
CA THR A 89 -10.39 6.10 5.83
C THR A 89 -11.44 7.21 5.74
N LEU A 90 -11.40 8.04 4.70
CA LEU A 90 -12.38 9.11 4.51
C LEU A 90 -13.80 8.57 4.36
N TYR A 91 -13.96 7.48 3.62
CA TYR A 91 -15.25 6.79 3.47
C TYR A 91 -15.78 6.27 4.81
N TRP A 92 -14.91 5.71 5.66
CA TRP A 92 -15.31 5.31 7.00
C TRP A 92 -15.74 6.48 7.88
N ILE A 93 -15.01 7.61 7.84
CA ILE A 93 -15.37 8.81 8.59
C ILE A 93 -16.74 9.33 8.17
N GLU A 94 -16.99 9.41 6.87
CA GLU A 94 -18.26 9.84 6.29
C GLU A 94 -19.41 8.94 6.74
N GLU A 95 -19.24 7.61 6.61
CA GLU A 95 -20.29 6.63 6.93
C GLU A 95 -20.53 6.47 8.43
N ALA A 96 -19.49 6.55 9.26
CA ALA A 96 -19.61 6.40 10.71
C ALA A 96 -20.17 7.66 11.38
N GLY A 97 -19.90 8.83 10.83
CA GLY A 97 -20.19 10.12 11.44
C GLY A 97 -19.24 10.48 12.58
N LEU A 98 -19.02 11.78 12.81
CA LEU A 98 -17.98 12.29 13.72
C LEU A 98 -18.09 11.75 15.15
N ARG A 99 -19.29 11.61 15.70
CA ARG A 99 -19.49 11.08 17.07
C ARG A 99 -18.91 9.68 17.22
N ARG A 100 -19.24 8.78 16.29
CA ARG A 100 -18.77 7.39 16.30
C ARG A 100 -17.28 7.31 16.02
N VAL A 101 -16.76 8.15 15.14
CA VAL A 101 -15.32 8.25 14.87
C VAL A 101 -14.57 8.59 16.15
N VAL A 102 -14.99 9.61 16.90
CA VAL A 102 -14.36 10.00 18.17
C VAL A 102 -14.44 8.87 19.19
N GLU A 103 -15.63 8.31 19.42
CA GLU A 103 -15.84 7.21 20.36
C GLU A 103 -14.94 6.01 20.05
N LYS A 104 -14.92 5.57 18.80
CA LYS A 104 -14.12 4.42 18.37
C LYS A 104 -12.63 4.70 18.38
N SER A 105 -12.20 5.93 18.11
CA SER A 105 -10.79 6.31 18.19
C SER A 105 -10.23 6.21 19.61
N LEU A 106 -11.08 6.24 20.64
CA LEU A 106 -10.68 6.13 22.04
C LEU A 106 -10.85 4.72 22.63
N THR A 107 -11.78 3.94 22.08
CA THR A 107 -12.22 2.67 22.69
C THR A 107 -11.83 1.44 21.88
N ASP A 108 -11.56 1.58 20.60
CA ASP A 108 -11.33 0.46 19.68
C ASP A 108 -9.87 0.40 19.26
N ILE A 109 -9.14 -0.57 19.84
CA ILE A 109 -7.71 -0.75 19.58
C ILE A 109 -7.42 -1.00 18.09
N SER A 110 -8.34 -1.62 17.35
CA SER A 110 -8.20 -1.81 15.90
C SER A 110 -8.16 -0.47 15.18
N ILE A 111 -9.01 0.48 15.59
CA ILE A 111 -9.07 1.83 15.01
C ILE A 111 -7.84 2.67 15.42
N ILE A 112 -7.36 2.54 16.66
CA ILE A 112 -6.10 3.19 17.09
C ILE A 112 -4.92 2.71 16.22
N ILE A 113 -4.82 1.41 15.98
CA ILE A 113 -3.80 0.83 15.09
C ILE A 113 -3.95 1.37 13.66
N ALA A 114 -5.19 1.51 13.16
CA ALA A 114 -5.47 2.11 11.85
C ALA A 114 -4.95 3.55 11.77
N TRP A 115 -5.20 4.37 12.79
CA TRP A 115 -4.73 5.76 12.85
C TRP A 115 -3.21 5.88 12.81
N ILE A 116 -2.51 5.02 13.56
CA ILE A 116 -1.04 4.98 13.53
C ILE A 116 -0.55 4.57 12.14
N SER A 117 -1.15 3.53 11.55
CA SER A 117 -0.78 3.06 10.21
C SER A 117 -0.96 4.14 9.15
N ILE A 118 -2.13 4.80 9.10
CA ILE A 118 -2.42 5.83 8.10
C ILE A 118 -1.57 7.09 8.32
N ALA A 119 -1.26 7.46 9.55
CA ALA A 119 -0.37 8.59 9.84
C ALA A 119 1.04 8.34 9.31
N ILE A 120 1.60 7.15 9.53
CA ILE A 120 2.89 6.77 8.97
C ILE A 120 2.81 6.76 7.44
N PHE A 121 1.83 6.09 6.84
CA PHE A 121 1.67 6.07 5.38
C PHE A 121 1.53 7.49 4.80
N GLY A 122 0.83 8.39 5.47
CA GLY A 122 0.72 9.79 5.09
C GLY A 122 2.06 10.49 5.05
N ALA A 123 2.88 10.36 6.10
CA ALA A 123 4.23 10.92 6.12
C ALA A 123 5.11 10.35 4.98
N LEU A 124 5.01 9.05 4.71
CA LEU A 124 5.75 8.40 3.61
C LEU A 124 5.30 8.90 2.23
N ALA A 125 4.00 9.05 2.02
CA ALA A 125 3.44 9.51 0.75
C ALA A 125 3.74 10.99 0.49
N LEU A 126 3.58 11.85 1.51
CA LEU A 126 3.90 13.28 1.41
C LEU A 126 5.37 13.51 1.09
N THR A 127 6.27 12.66 1.58
CA THR A 127 7.71 12.72 1.29
C THR A 127 8.14 11.91 0.06
N SER A 128 7.19 11.34 -0.69
CA SER A 128 7.46 10.55 -1.91
C SER A 128 7.49 11.42 -3.19
N ASN A 129 8.25 12.52 -3.15
CA ASN A 129 8.43 13.43 -4.28
C ASN A 129 9.91 13.81 -4.47
N ASP A 130 10.26 14.35 -5.64
CA ASP A 130 11.66 14.66 -5.99
C ASP A 130 12.25 15.79 -5.15
N TYR A 131 11.42 16.69 -4.61
CA TYR A 131 11.86 17.74 -3.71
C TYR A 131 12.31 17.14 -2.36
N SER A 132 11.48 16.32 -1.73
CA SER A 132 11.79 15.66 -0.45
C SER A 132 13.01 14.73 -0.55
N VAL A 133 13.16 13.99 -1.65
CA VAL A 133 14.35 13.15 -1.89
C VAL A 133 15.62 14.00 -1.92
N ARG A 134 15.60 15.14 -2.62
CA ARG A 134 16.73 16.07 -2.72
C ARG A 134 17.02 16.77 -1.39
N LYS A 135 15.98 17.19 -0.66
CA LYS A 135 16.10 17.94 0.59
C LYS A 135 16.54 17.09 1.78
N LEU A 136 15.99 15.89 1.92
CA LEU A 136 16.29 15.00 3.05
C LEU A 136 17.55 14.13 2.80
N GLY A 137 17.91 13.91 1.53
CA GLY A 137 19.11 13.16 1.18
C GLY A 137 19.10 11.73 1.75
N PRO A 138 20.15 11.29 2.47
CA PRO A 138 20.23 9.92 3.00
C PRO A 138 19.09 9.55 3.96
N THR A 139 18.65 10.48 4.82
CA THR A 139 17.63 10.23 5.85
C THR A 139 16.24 9.96 5.25
N TRP A 140 16.02 10.35 3.99
CA TRP A 140 14.81 9.99 3.26
C TRP A 140 14.61 8.47 3.22
N LYS A 141 15.68 7.70 3.04
CA LYS A 141 15.59 6.24 3.01
C LYS A 141 15.21 5.67 4.38
N ASP A 142 15.69 6.28 5.46
CA ASP A 142 15.34 5.87 6.82
C ASP A 142 13.87 6.16 7.13
N LEU A 143 13.36 7.33 6.73
CA LEU A 143 11.94 7.61 6.78
C LEU A 143 11.14 6.56 5.97
N GLN A 144 11.54 6.27 4.74
CA GLN A 144 10.82 5.30 3.89
C GLN A 144 10.89 3.86 4.40
N ARG A 145 11.76 3.51 5.37
CA ARG A 145 11.77 2.20 6.03
C ARG A 145 10.62 2.01 7.00
N TRP A 146 9.95 3.07 7.44
CA TRP A 146 8.76 2.97 8.29
C TRP A 146 7.59 2.23 7.61
N VAL A 147 7.65 2.02 6.28
CA VAL A 147 6.72 1.14 5.56
C VAL A 147 6.69 -0.28 6.14
N TYR A 148 7.81 -0.77 6.69
CA TYR A 148 7.90 -2.10 7.30
C TYR A 148 7.18 -2.18 8.65
N LEU A 149 6.84 -1.04 9.26
CA LEU A 149 5.97 -0.96 10.43
C LEU A 149 4.53 -0.65 10.01
N ALA A 150 4.34 0.33 9.13
CA ALA A 150 3.01 0.77 8.69
C ALA A 150 2.19 -0.35 8.03
N MET A 151 2.83 -1.16 7.18
CA MET A 151 2.14 -2.23 6.46
C MET A 151 1.64 -3.34 7.39
N PRO A 152 2.46 -3.90 8.31
CA PRO A 152 1.94 -4.82 9.34
C PRO A 152 0.82 -4.24 10.20
N LEU A 153 0.92 -2.96 10.61
CA LEU A 153 -0.15 -2.32 11.38
C LEU A 153 -1.46 -2.26 10.58
N GLY A 154 -1.39 -1.91 9.30
CA GLY A 154 -2.56 -1.89 8.42
C GLY A 154 -3.19 -3.27 8.23
N LEU A 155 -2.38 -4.31 8.05
CA LEU A 155 -2.86 -5.69 7.98
C LEU A 155 -3.47 -6.15 9.30
N LEU A 156 -2.84 -5.83 10.44
CA LEU A 156 -3.34 -6.17 11.76
C LEU A 156 -4.71 -5.54 12.00
N HIS A 157 -4.87 -4.25 11.71
CA HIS A 157 -6.16 -3.56 11.74
C HIS A 157 -7.23 -4.30 10.90
N TRP A 158 -6.88 -4.70 9.68
CA TRP A 158 -7.81 -5.41 8.81
C TRP A 158 -8.20 -6.78 9.39
N PHE A 159 -7.22 -7.54 9.90
CA PHE A 159 -7.48 -8.85 10.51
C PHE A 159 -8.39 -8.73 11.73
N MET A 160 -8.14 -7.75 12.61
CA MET A 160 -8.98 -7.49 13.79
C MET A 160 -10.41 -7.11 13.38
N SER A 161 -10.55 -6.24 12.38
CA SER A 161 -11.85 -5.80 11.86
C SER A 161 -12.67 -6.93 11.22
N GLU A 162 -12.01 -7.98 10.73
CA GLU A 162 -12.65 -9.18 10.21
C GLU A 162 -12.73 -10.33 11.22
N ALA A 163 -12.44 -10.09 12.50
CA ALA A 163 -12.37 -11.14 13.53
C ALA A 163 -11.45 -12.30 13.13
N PHE A 164 -10.29 -11.97 12.55
CA PHE A 164 -9.22 -12.91 12.17
C PHE A 164 -9.66 -14.01 11.20
N LYS A 165 -10.52 -13.69 10.22
CA LYS A 165 -10.86 -14.61 9.13
C LYS A 165 -9.60 -15.22 8.49
N LEU A 166 -9.49 -16.55 8.57
CA LEU A 166 -8.33 -17.30 8.10
C LEU A 166 -7.99 -16.99 6.63
N LYS A 167 -9.01 -16.91 5.77
CA LYS A 167 -8.83 -16.59 4.34
C LYS A 167 -8.07 -15.28 4.12
N THR A 168 -8.44 -14.22 4.85
CA THR A 168 -7.83 -12.89 4.74
C THR A 168 -6.38 -12.90 5.23
N ILE A 169 -6.13 -13.57 6.36
CA ILE A 169 -4.78 -13.73 6.94
C ILE A 169 -3.86 -14.50 5.99
N VAL A 170 -4.31 -15.66 5.51
CA VAL A 170 -3.50 -16.53 4.65
C VAL A 170 -3.18 -15.84 3.33
N ILE A 171 -4.15 -15.18 2.70
CA ILE A 171 -3.93 -14.52 1.41
C ILE A 171 -3.03 -13.29 1.58
N TYR A 172 -3.43 -12.31 2.38
CA TYR A 172 -2.73 -11.01 2.41
C TYR A 172 -1.55 -10.99 3.37
N GLY A 173 -1.70 -11.61 4.54
CA GLY A 173 -0.60 -11.82 5.49
C GLY A 173 0.45 -12.76 4.93
N GLY A 174 0.04 -13.88 4.32
CA GLY A 174 0.94 -14.81 3.64
C GLY A 174 1.69 -14.17 2.46
N LEU A 175 0.99 -13.38 1.63
CA LEU A 175 1.64 -12.64 0.53
C LEU A 175 2.68 -11.65 1.05
N PHE A 176 2.34 -10.85 2.07
CA PHE A 176 3.28 -9.93 2.70
C PHE A 176 4.48 -10.67 3.29
N ALA A 177 4.25 -11.75 4.04
CA ALA A 177 5.29 -12.58 4.64
C ALA A 177 6.23 -13.18 3.59
N ALA A 178 5.68 -13.70 2.48
CA ALA A 178 6.46 -14.23 1.37
C ALA A 178 7.36 -13.14 0.73
N VAL A 179 6.82 -11.93 0.54
CA VAL A 179 7.60 -10.79 0.01
C VAL A 179 8.71 -10.38 0.98
N MET A 180 8.47 -10.41 2.29
CA MET A 180 9.51 -10.11 3.29
C MET A 180 10.57 -11.21 3.37
N ALA A 181 10.17 -12.48 3.38
CA ALA A 181 11.07 -13.63 3.40
C ALA A 181 12.00 -13.64 2.18
N THR A 182 11.45 -13.45 0.98
CA THR A 182 12.24 -13.36 -0.27
C THR A 182 13.21 -12.18 -0.25
N ARG A 183 12.80 -11.02 0.26
CA ARG A 183 13.68 -9.86 0.44
C ARG A 183 14.86 -10.18 1.35
N ILE A 184 14.63 -10.83 2.49
CA ILE A 184 15.70 -11.20 3.43
C ILE A 184 16.63 -12.23 2.80
N ALA A 185 16.08 -13.29 2.21
CA ALA A 185 16.85 -14.37 1.58
C ALA A 185 17.78 -13.84 0.48
N VAL A 186 17.26 -13.02 -0.44
CA VAL A 186 18.04 -12.48 -1.56
C VAL A 186 19.09 -11.46 -1.09
N THR A 187 18.82 -10.70 -0.02
CA THR A 187 19.81 -9.79 0.56
C THR A 187 20.96 -10.56 1.18
N ARG A 188 20.66 -11.62 1.94
CA ARG A 188 21.67 -12.47 2.59
C ARG A 188 22.49 -13.26 1.58
N TRP A 189 21.87 -13.81 0.53
CA TRP A 189 22.56 -14.58 -0.50
C TRP A 189 23.65 -13.77 -1.21
N ARG A 190 23.37 -12.51 -1.56
CA ARG A 190 24.34 -11.61 -2.21
C ARG A 190 25.40 -11.03 -1.27
N ALA A 191 25.23 -11.16 0.04
CA ALA A 191 26.19 -10.69 1.04
C ALA A 191 27.21 -11.77 1.43
N ARG A 192 27.09 -13.00 0.91
CA ARG A 192 28.11 -14.04 1.11
C ARG A 192 29.35 -13.67 0.29
N PRO A 193 30.55 -13.59 0.91
CA PRO A 193 31.79 -13.47 0.14
C PRO A 193 31.95 -14.68 -0.78
N ALA A 194 32.47 -14.43 -1.98
CA ALA A 194 32.78 -15.45 -2.97
C ALA A 194 33.94 -16.35 -2.48
#